data_AF-A0A8D8KCY9-F1
#
_entry.id   AF-A0A8D8KCY9-F1
#
_cell.length_a   1.000
_cell.length_b   1.000
_cell.length_c   1.000
_cell.angle_alpha   90.00
_cell.angle_beta   90.00
_cell.angle_gamma   90.00
#
_symmetry.space_group_name_H-M   'P 1'
#
loop_
_entity.id
_entity.type
_entity.pdbx_description
1 polymer ?
#
loop_
_entity_poly.entity_id
_entity_poly.type
_entity_poly.pdbx_seq_one_letter_code
_entity_poly.pdbx_strand_id
1 'polypeptide(L)'
;MSQAVSRNRFEKAYIIPEDEISKKLPKEILLRILSYLDVTSLCRCGQVSRYWNILALDGSNWQKINLFDFQRDIEGPVIENISLRCGGFLKYLCLRGCQSVGSQSIRTLAQYCHNIEHLDLAECKKITDVAIQPLSKYCAKLTAINLESCSQI
;
A
#
# COMPACT_ATOMS: atom_id res chain seq x y z
N MET A 1 23.76 -48.08 45.34
CA MET A 1 23.65 -48.02 43.87
C MET A 1 22.16 -47.96 43.55
N SER A 2 21.61 -46.75 43.47
CA SER A 2 21.30 -45.98 42.23
C SER A 2 19.86 -46.29 41.77
N GLN A 3 18.88 -45.42 42.07
CA GLN A 3 18.38 -44.32 41.22
C GLN A 3 17.75 -44.83 39.90
N ALA A 4 16.63 -44.34 39.37
CA ALA A 4 15.67 -43.30 39.73
C ALA A 4 14.41 -43.50 38.86
N VAL A 5 13.31 -42.91 39.29
CA VAL A 5 12.02 -42.83 38.58
C VAL A 5 12.19 -42.09 37.24
N SER A 6 12.00 -42.77 36.12
CA SER A 6 11.86 -42.13 34.81
C SER A 6 10.39 -41.88 34.51
N ARG A 7 9.88 -40.73 34.97
CA ARG A 7 8.66 -40.11 34.43
C ARG A 7 8.89 -39.84 32.94
N ASN A 8 8.27 -40.61 32.06
CA ASN A 8 8.21 -40.31 30.64
C ASN A 8 7.45 -38.99 30.45
N ARG A 9 8.22 -37.92 30.25
CA ARG A 9 7.78 -36.53 30.16
C ARG A 9 7.62 -36.09 28.71
N PHE A 10 7.03 -36.89 27.83
CA PHE A 10 6.71 -36.44 26.47
C PHE A 10 5.48 -37.17 25.93
N GLU A 11 4.30 -36.82 26.47
CA GLU A 11 3.12 -36.68 25.62
C GLU A 11 3.46 -35.64 24.55
N LYS A 12 4.03 -36.09 23.41
CA LYS A 12 3.88 -35.33 22.18
C LYS A 12 2.48 -35.59 21.69
N ALA A 13 1.52 -34.85 22.25
CA ALA A 13 0.36 -34.44 21.47
C ALA A 13 0.93 -33.91 20.15
N TYR A 14 0.71 -34.65 19.06
CA TYR A 14 0.92 -34.11 17.72
C TYR A 14 -0.09 -32.97 17.60
N ILE A 15 0.41 -31.76 17.87
CA ILE A 15 -0.28 -30.51 17.60
C ILE A 15 -0.72 -30.59 16.15
N ILE A 16 -2.04 -30.57 15.96
CA ILE A 16 -2.72 -30.44 14.65
C ILE A 16 -1.96 -29.35 13.87
N PRO A 17 -1.48 -29.59 12.63
CA PRO A 17 -0.86 -28.52 11.87
C PRO A 17 -1.89 -27.41 11.73
N GLU A 18 -1.58 -26.27 12.35
CA GLU A 18 -2.49 -25.16 12.59
C GLU A 18 -3.26 -24.79 11.33
N ASP A 19 -4.53 -24.45 11.58
CA ASP A 19 -5.53 -23.97 10.64
C ASP A 19 -5.07 -22.70 9.92
N GLU A 20 -4.23 -22.86 8.91
CA GLU A 20 -3.83 -21.79 8.02
C GLU A 20 -5.06 -21.29 7.24
N ILE A 21 -5.59 -20.13 7.64
CA ILE A 21 -6.72 -19.46 6.98
C ILE A 21 -6.51 -19.32 5.47
N SER A 22 -5.24 -19.16 5.06
CA SER A 22 -4.78 -19.07 3.67
C SER A 22 -5.03 -20.34 2.85
N LYS A 23 -5.17 -21.50 3.50
CA LYS A 23 -5.47 -22.79 2.86
C LYS A 23 -6.97 -23.13 2.86
N LYS A 24 -7.77 -22.48 3.73
CA LYS A 24 -9.21 -22.75 3.88
C LYS A 24 -10.08 -21.82 3.04
N LEU A 25 -9.63 -20.60 2.77
CA LEU A 25 -10.41 -19.60 2.05
C LEU A 25 -10.00 -19.51 0.57
N PRO A 26 -10.96 -19.38 -0.37
CA PRO A 26 -10.67 -19.04 -1.76
C PRO A 26 -9.94 -17.70 -1.87
N LYS A 27 -9.10 -17.56 -2.91
CA LYS A 27 -8.30 -16.35 -3.14
C LYS A 27 -9.17 -15.08 -3.21
N GLU A 28 -10.37 -15.18 -3.76
CA GLU A 28 -11.31 -14.07 -3.96
C GLU A 28 -11.78 -13.51 -2.61
N ILE A 29 -12.00 -14.39 -1.63
CA ILE A 29 -12.42 -14.00 -0.28
C ILE A 29 -11.26 -13.35 0.47
N LEU A 30 -10.04 -13.89 0.32
CA LEU A 30 -8.84 -13.29 0.90
C LEU A 30 -8.57 -11.90 0.31
N LEU A 31 -8.69 -11.73 -1.01
CA LEU A 31 -8.60 -10.42 -1.66
C LEU A 31 -9.68 -9.48 -1.13
N ARG A 32 -10.91 -9.97 -0.93
CA ARG A 32 -11.97 -9.15 -0.33
C ARG A 32 -11.64 -8.70 1.08
N ILE A 33 -11.05 -9.56 1.92
CA ILE A 33 -10.60 -9.19 3.27
C ILE A 33 -9.50 -8.13 3.19
N LEU A 34 -8.49 -8.36 2.35
CA LEU A 34 -7.36 -7.45 2.16
C LEU A 34 -7.82 -6.07 1.64
N SER A 35 -8.91 -6.01 0.88
CA SER A 35 -9.47 -4.74 0.37
C SER A 35 -9.96 -3.76 1.46
N TYR A 36 -10.07 -4.21 2.72
CA TYR A 36 -10.43 -3.37 3.86
C TYR A 36 -9.23 -2.87 4.66
N LEU A 37 -8.01 -3.29 4.32
CA LEU A 37 -6.79 -2.94 5.06
C LEU A 37 -6.13 -1.68 4.49
N ASP A 38 -5.55 -0.87 5.37
CA ASP A 38 -4.69 0.25 4.96
C ASP A 38 -3.35 -0.23 4.36
N VAL A 39 -2.62 0.70 3.74
CA VAL A 39 -1.33 0.43 3.08
C VAL A 39 -0.32 -0.22 4.03
N THR A 40 -0.25 0.24 5.28
CA THR A 40 0.70 -0.26 6.28
C THR A 40 0.36 -1.70 6.66
N SER A 41 -0.93 -2.00 6.85
CA SER A 41 -1.47 -3.31 7.19
C SER A 41 -1.31 -4.28 6.02
N LEU A 42 -1.55 -3.85 4.78
CA LEU A 42 -1.26 -4.62 3.58
C LEU A 42 0.24 -4.96 3.47
N CYS A 43 1.13 -3.99 3.77
CA CYS A 43 2.57 -4.24 3.78
C CYS A 43 2.99 -5.24 4.86
N ARG A 44 2.34 -5.23 6.03
CA ARG A 44 2.55 -6.24 7.07
C ARG A 44 2.02 -7.61 6.65
N CYS A 45 0.83 -7.68 6.06
CA CYS A 45 0.28 -8.91 5.49
C CYS A 45 1.23 -9.52 4.45
N GLY A 46 1.84 -8.69 3.60
CA GLY A 46 2.80 -9.16 2.59
C GLY A 46 4.09 -9.77 3.17
N GLN A 47 4.37 -9.59 4.47
CA GLN A 47 5.52 -10.18 5.15
C GLN A 47 5.19 -11.54 5.82
N VAL A 48 3.91 -11.94 5.86
CA VAL A 48 3.45 -13.15 6.56
C VAL A 48 3.88 -14.44 5.84
N SER A 49 3.71 -14.50 4.51
CA SER A 49 4.14 -15.65 3.70
C SER A 49 4.28 -15.28 2.23
N ARG A 50 4.88 -16.14 1.41
CA ARG A 50 4.94 -15.94 -0.06
C ARG A 50 3.56 -15.79 -0.68
N TYR A 51 2.56 -16.51 -0.18
CA TYR A 51 1.19 -16.44 -0.71
C TYR A 51 0.50 -15.14 -0.31
N TRP A 52 0.62 -14.72 0.95
CA TRP A 52 0.11 -13.43 1.42
C TRP A 52 0.83 -12.26 0.75
N ASN A 53 2.11 -12.39 0.42
CA ASN A 53 2.85 -11.40 -0.36
C ASN A 53 2.20 -11.17 -1.73
N ILE A 54 1.88 -12.25 -2.46
CA ILE A 54 1.21 -12.15 -3.76
C ILE A 54 -0.17 -11.51 -3.61
N LEU A 55 -0.98 -11.94 -2.63
CA LEU A 55 -2.34 -11.41 -2.44
C LEU A 55 -2.34 -9.95 -1.97
N ALA A 56 -1.45 -9.59 -1.03
CA ALA A 56 -1.32 -8.22 -0.55
C ALA A 56 -0.82 -7.26 -1.64
N LEU A 57 -0.11 -7.76 -2.65
CA LEU A 57 0.34 -6.99 -3.81
C LEU A 57 -0.63 -7.06 -5.01
N ASP A 58 -1.78 -7.71 -4.86
CA ASP A 58 -2.79 -7.76 -5.92
C ASP A 58 -3.35 -6.36 -6.20
N GLY A 59 -3.28 -5.94 -7.46
CA GLY A 59 -3.66 -4.61 -7.91
C GLY A 59 -5.08 -4.18 -7.56
N SER A 60 -6.02 -5.12 -7.40
CA SER A 60 -7.40 -4.81 -7.02
C SER A 60 -7.51 -4.17 -5.63
N ASN A 61 -6.56 -4.43 -4.73
CA ASN A 61 -6.52 -3.88 -3.37
C ASN A 61 -5.94 -2.45 -3.32
N TRP A 62 -5.27 -1.99 -4.37
CA TRP A 62 -4.55 -0.72 -4.39
C TRP A 62 -5.22 0.37 -5.23
N GLN A 63 -6.51 0.21 -5.52
CA GLN A 63 -7.24 1.20 -6.33
C GLN A 63 -7.43 2.53 -5.60
N LYS A 64 -7.56 2.49 -4.27
CA LYS A 64 -7.73 3.69 -3.44
C LYS A 64 -6.70 3.66 -2.32
N ILE A 65 -5.82 4.66 -2.31
CA ILE A 65 -4.82 4.82 -1.28
C ILE A 65 -5.05 6.18 -0.63
N ASN A 66 -5.26 6.18 0.69
CA ASN A 66 -5.29 7.39 1.48
C ASN A 66 -4.09 7.38 2.43
N LEU A 67 -3.23 8.38 2.29
CA LEU A 67 -2.04 8.54 3.12
C LEU A 67 -2.12 9.77 4.02
N PHE A 68 -3.30 10.39 4.13
CA PHE A 68 -3.53 11.57 4.93
C PHE A 68 -3.09 11.40 6.39
N ASP A 69 -3.20 10.21 6.98
CA ASP A 69 -2.85 10.00 8.39
C ASP A 69 -1.33 10.08 8.66
N PHE A 70 -0.50 10.13 7.61
CA PHE A 70 0.96 10.07 7.67
C PHE A 70 1.65 11.39 7.25
N GLN A 71 0.97 12.53 7.44
CA GLN A 71 1.28 13.88 6.90
C GLN A 71 2.76 14.32 6.92
N ARG A 72 3.60 13.83 7.84
CA ARG A 72 5.03 14.21 7.94
C ARG A 72 6.02 13.11 7.57
N ASP A 73 5.59 11.86 7.54
CA ASP A 73 6.49 10.70 7.44
C ASP A 73 6.64 10.18 6.01
N ILE A 74 5.88 10.73 5.06
CA ILE A 74 5.89 10.25 3.68
C ILE A 74 6.86 11.04 2.84
N GLU A 75 7.94 10.36 2.46
CA GLU A 75 8.95 10.85 1.55
C GLU A 75 8.69 10.41 0.10
N GLY A 76 9.35 11.09 -0.84
CA GLY A 76 9.27 10.78 -2.27
C GLY A 76 9.45 9.29 -2.61
N PRO A 77 10.43 8.56 -2.04
CA PRO A 77 10.61 7.13 -2.31
C PRO A 77 9.39 6.25 -2.00
N VAL A 78 8.55 6.64 -1.03
CA VAL A 78 7.30 5.92 -0.72
C VAL A 78 6.33 6.05 -1.89
N ILE A 79 6.21 7.25 -2.46
CA ILE A 79 5.37 7.53 -3.63
C ILE A 79 5.90 6.78 -4.85
N GLU A 80 7.21 6.75 -5.07
CA GLU A 80 7.82 5.99 -6.16
C GLU A 80 7.53 4.49 -6.03
N ASN A 81 7.68 3.94 -4.84
CA ASN A 81 7.35 2.54 -4.57
C ASN A 81 5.86 2.24 -4.82
N ILE A 82 4.96 3.10 -4.34
CA ILE A 82 3.52 2.97 -4.61
C ILE A 82 3.27 3.02 -6.12
N SER A 83 3.90 3.95 -6.83
CA SER A 83 3.73 4.14 -8.27
C SER A 83 4.18 2.92 -9.06
N LEU A 84 5.34 2.35 -8.71
CA LEU A 84 5.88 1.15 -9.36
C LEU A 84 5.07 -0.10 -9.04
N ARG A 85 4.55 -0.23 -7.82
CA ARG A 85 3.84 -1.43 -7.35
C ARG A 85 2.35 -1.42 -7.69
N CYS A 86 1.73 -0.25 -7.69
CA CYS A 86 0.27 -0.08 -7.77
C CYS A 86 -0.17 0.65 -9.05
N GLY A 87 0.76 1.15 -9.87
CA GLY A 87 0.45 2.14 -10.92
C GLY A 87 -0.59 1.72 -11.94
N GLY A 88 -0.59 0.45 -12.34
CA GLY A 88 -1.61 -0.07 -13.26
C GLY A 88 -3.04 -0.04 -12.71
N PHE A 89 -3.21 0.11 -11.40
CA PHE A 89 -4.50 -0.08 -10.72
C PHE A 89 -4.93 1.13 -9.90
N LEU A 90 -4.02 2.04 -9.57
CA LEU A 90 -4.30 3.19 -8.73
C LEU A 90 -5.29 4.15 -9.42
N LYS A 91 -6.42 4.41 -8.75
CA LYS A 91 -7.48 5.31 -9.22
C LYS A 91 -7.65 6.53 -8.33
N TYR A 92 -7.48 6.36 -7.02
CA TYR A 92 -7.60 7.43 -6.03
C TYR A 92 -6.34 7.47 -5.17
N LEU A 93 -5.72 8.63 -5.08
CA LEU A 93 -4.63 8.87 -4.14
C LEU A 93 -4.84 10.17 -3.38
N CYS A 94 -4.81 10.09 -2.05
CA CYS A 94 -4.78 11.26 -1.18
C CYS A 94 -3.40 11.38 -0.52
N LEU A 95 -2.71 12.48 -0.81
CA LEU A 95 -1.44 12.90 -0.22
C LEU A 95 -1.58 14.20 0.57
N ARG A 96 -2.80 14.62 0.91
CA ARG A 96 -3.04 15.90 1.60
C ARG A 96 -2.12 16.05 2.82
N GLY A 97 -1.48 17.20 2.93
CA GLY A 97 -0.59 17.57 4.02
C GLY A 97 0.80 16.92 3.97
N CYS A 98 1.11 16.07 2.98
CA CYS A 98 2.42 15.40 2.87
C CYS A 98 3.53 16.40 2.50
N GLN A 99 4.19 16.98 3.51
CA GLN A 99 5.12 18.11 3.33
C GLN A 99 6.43 17.74 2.61
N SER A 100 6.78 16.45 2.60
CA SER A 100 8.00 15.94 1.96
C SER A 100 7.79 15.51 0.51
N VAL A 101 6.55 15.47 0.01
CA VAL A 101 6.24 15.12 -1.39
C VAL A 101 6.50 16.32 -2.29
N GLY A 102 7.37 16.14 -3.29
CA GLY A 102 7.76 17.16 -4.25
C GLY A 102 7.33 16.83 -5.69
N SER A 103 7.48 17.80 -6.59
CA SER A 103 7.08 17.68 -8.01
C SER A 103 7.69 16.48 -8.73
N GLN A 104 8.90 16.07 -8.35
CA GLN A 104 9.56 14.90 -8.95
C GLN A 104 8.83 13.59 -8.61
N SER A 105 8.34 13.44 -7.37
CA SER A 105 7.58 12.27 -6.97
C SER A 105 6.24 12.19 -7.69
N ILE A 106 5.59 13.34 -7.92
CA ILE A 106 4.35 13.42 -8.70
C ILE A 106 4.59 13.12 -10.18
N ARG A 107 5.75 13.54 -10.73
CA ARG A 107 6.16 13.16 -12.09
C ARG A 107 6.31 11.64 -12.21
N THR A 108 7.01 11.01 -11.26
CA THR A 108 7.14 9.55 -11.24
C THR A 108 5.76 8.89 -11.15
N LEU A 109 4.89 9.39 -10.26
CA LEU A 109 3.52 8.92 -10.15
C LEU A 109 2.77 8.99 -11.48
N ALA A 110 2.84 10.12 -12.18
CA ALA A 110 2.16 10.29 -13.46
C ALA A 110 2.63 9.27 -14.51
N GLN A 111 3.93 8.94 -14.53
CA GLN A 111 4.54 8.02 -15.48
C GLN A 111 4.16 6.55 -15.29
N TYR A 112 3.72 6.16 -14.09
CA TYR A 112 3.34 4.77 -13.80
C TYR A 112 1.84 4.60 -13.52
N CYS A 113 1.18 5.64 -13.00
CA CYS A 113 -0.23 5.63 -12.58
C CYS A 113 -1.17 6.23 -13.64
N HIS A 114 -1.18 5.65 -14.84
CA HIS A 114 -1.98 6.13 -15.97
C HIS A 114 -3.51 6.07 -15.75
N ASN A 115 -3.94 5.22 -14.79
CA ASN A 115 -5.35 5.00 -14.48
C ASN A 115 -5.88 5.87 -13.33
N ILE A 116 -5.09 6.83 -12.83
CA ILE A 116 -5.53 7.69 -11.74
C ILE A 116 -6.68 8.58 -12.20
N GLU A 117 -7.74 8.63 -11.38
CA GLU A 117 -8.99 9.36 -11.60
C GLU A 117 -9.10 10.56 -10.64
N HIS A 118 -8.58 10.40 -9.41
CA HIS A 118 -8.64 11.41 -8.35
C HIS A 118 -7.28 11.53 -7.64
N LEU A 119 -6.77 12.75 -7.54
CA LEU A 119 -5.52 13.06 -6.86
C LEU A 119 -5.68 14.24 -5.91
N ASP A 120 -5.52 14.01 -4.60
CA ASP A 120 -5.53 15.07 -3.60
C ASP A 120 -4.11 15.41 -3.15
N LEU A 121 -3.65 16.62 -3.46
CA LEU A 121 -2.34 17.18 -3.09
C LEU A 121 -2.49 18.41 -2.18
N ALA A 122 -3.66 18.64 -1.59
CA ALA A 122 -3.89 19.83 -0.78
C ALA A 122 -2.83 19.96 0.33
N GLU A 123 -2.41 21.18 0.62
CA GLU A 123 -1.39 21.52 1.62
C GLU A 123 0.01 20.95 1.36
N CYS A 124 0.27 20.31 0.20
CA CYS A 124 1.60 19.86 -0.20
C CYS A 124 2.47 21.03 -0.66
N LYS A 125 3.24 21.59 0.28
CA LYS A 125 3.98 22.85 0.07
C LYS A 125 5.12 22.75 -0.94
N LYS A 126 5.67 21.57 -1.24
CA LYS A 126 6.81 21.38 -2.17
C LYS A 126 6.40 21.05 -3.62
N ILE A 127 5.11 21.09 -3.93
CA ILE A 127 4.60 20.90 -5.30
C ILE A 127 4.63 22.22 -6.05
N THR A 128 5.16 22.18 -7.27
CA THR A 128 5.23 23.29 -8.21
C THR A 128 4.41 23.01 -9.47
N ASP A 129 4.16 24.04 -10.27
CA ASP A 129 3.53 23.99 -11.60
C ASP A 129 4.12 22.91 -12.53
N VAL A 130 5.43 22.63 -12.43
CA VAL A 130 6.12 21.56 -13.18
C VAL A 130 5.50 20.17 -12.96
N ALA A 131 4.86 19.93 -11.81
CA ALA A 131 4.18 18.66 -11.53
C ALA A 131 2.92 18.43 -12.40
N ILE A 132 2.33 19.50 -12.94
CA ILE A 132 1.06 19.44 -13.67
C ILE A 132 1.26 18.92 -15.09
N GLN A 133 2.37 19.29 -15.75
CA GLN A 133 2.63 18.85 -17.12
C GLN A 133 2.65 17.30 -17.27
N PRO A 134 3.39 16.54 -16.44
CA PRO A 134 3.34 15.07 -16.48
C PRO A 134 1.93 14.52 -16.24
N LEU A 135 1.17 15.07 -15.29
CA LEU A 135 -0.19 14.62 -15.00
C LEU A 135 -1.09 14.78 -16.23
N SER A 136 -1.05 15.94 -16.89
CA SER A 136 -1.82 16.17 -18.12
C SER A 136 -1.41 15.25 -19.28
N LYS A 137 -0.13 14.83 -19.33
CA LYS A 137 0.43 14.04 -20.42
C LYS A 137 0.14 12.54 -20.27
N TYR A 138 0.23 12.02 -19.05
CA TYR A 138 0.21 10.57 -18.80
C TYR A 138 -1.09 10.10 -18.13
N CYS A 139 -1.80 10.96 -17.39
CA CYS A 139 -2.99 10.58 -16.61
C CYS A 139 -4.28 10.98 -17.34
N ALA A 140 -4.56 10.38 -18.49
CA ALA A 140 -5.72 10.72 -19.32
C ALA A 140 -7.10 10.46 -18.66
N LYS A 141 -7.12 9.70 -17.56
CA LYS A 141 -8.33 9.40 -16.78
C LYS A 141 -8.55 10.34 -15.59
N LEU A 142 -7.65 11.29 -15.34
CA LEU A 142 -7.75 12.19 -14.21
C LEU A 142 -8.97 13.11 -14.37
N THR A 143 -9.90 13.03 -13.42
CA THR A 143 -11.15 13.82 -13.42
C THR A 143 -11.21 14.84 -12.29
N ALA A 144 -10.47 14.61 -11.19
CA ALA A 144 -10.39 15.56 -10.08
C ALA A 144 -8.96 15.68 -9.56
N ILE A 145 -8.52 16.92 -9.38
CA ILE A 145 -7.27 17.26 -8.70
C ILE A 145 -7.54 18.31 -7.63
N ASN A 146 -7.07 18.07 -6.41
CA ASN A 146 -7.13 19.04 -5.32
C ASN A 146 -5.74 19.64 -5.07
N LEU A 147 -5.63 20.95 -5.24
CA LEU A 147 -4.39 21.74 -5.07
C LEU A 147 -4.56 22.85 -4.02
N GLU A 148 -5.59 22.74 -3.16
CA GLU A 148 -5.86 23.72 -2.12
C GLU A 148 -4.61 23.98 -1.27
N SER A 149 -4.29 25.24 -1.01
CA SER A 149 -3.15 25.63 -0.17
C SER A 149 -1.77 25.13 -0.65
N CYS A 150 -1.60 24.77 -1.92
CA CYS A 150 -0.29 24.56 -2.56
C CYS A 150 0.32 25.91 -2.97
N SER A 151 1.21 26.46 -2.15
CA SER A 151 1.71 27.84 -2.31
C SER A 151 2.76 28.05 -3.40
N GLN A 152 3.22 26.99 -4.07
CA GLN A 152 4.27 27.05 -5.11
C GLN A 152 3.75 26.66 -6.51
N ILE A 153 2.43 26.53 -6.68
CA ILE A 153 1.77 26.25 -7.97
C ILE A 153 1.29 27.56 -8.60
#